data_AF-A0AA37LWL5-F1
#
_entry.id   AF-A0AA37LWL5-F1
#
_cell.length_a   1.000
_cell.length_b   1.000
_cell.length_c   1.000
_cell.angle_alpha   90.00
_cell.angle_beta   90.00
_cell.angle_gamma   90.00
#
_symmetry.space_group_name_H-M   'P 1'
#
loop_
_entity.id
_entity.type
_entity.pdbx_description
1 polymer ?
#
loop_
_entity_poly.entity_id
_entity_poly.type
_entity_poly.pdbx_seq_one_letter_code
_entity_poly.pdbx_strand_id
1 'polypeptide(L)'
;MVLWRPVGFDEEYAEATQATSMIPYIHEQIRLSRVIETMLSILFSPRSNLDSVSRRVCFDNLNLELNRWRESLPDFAKWHKWGSSSKPIPGVLALHVRIALNYDQAAASRGGNTEEKLRLYCITSVQDITSLLRTYRSQYGLQHAPLVFVYGAVQASRSAKAFGITEESQYLIQMLGELSSAWGLSREVLARVWDC
;
A
#
# COMPACT_ATOMS: atom_id res chain seq x y z
N MET A 1 20.51 -12.34 21.13
CA MET A 1 20.52 -11.22 20.16
C MET A 1 20.50 -11.86 18.78
N VAL A 2 19.34 -11.93 18.12
CA VAL A 2 19.22 -12.61 16.82
C VAL A 2 19.62 -11.61 15.75
N LEU A 3 20.75 -11.88 15.08
CA LEU A 3 21.22 -11.07 13.96
C LEU A 3 20.19 -11.13 12.84
N TRP A 4 19.85 -9.97 12.30
CA TRP A 4 19.15 -9.82 11.03
C TRP A 4 19.81 -10.72 9.98
N ARG A 5 19.10 -11.76 9.53
CA ARG A 5 19.51 -12.55 8.36
C ARG A 5 18.72 -12.06 7.15
N PRO A 6 19.38 -11.70 6.04
CA PRO A 6 18.69 -11.40 4.80
C PRO A 6 17.86 -12.61 4.37
N VAL A 7 16.61 -12.35 3.95
CA VAL A 7 15.74 -13.38 3.39
C VAL A 7 16.39 -13.92 2.10
N GLY A 8 16.90 -15.15 2.13
CA GLY A 8 17.40 -15.82 0.92
C GLY A 8 18.73 -16.58 1.02
N PHE A 9 19.35 -16.72 2.20
CA PHE A 9 20.59 -17.51 2.35
C PHE A 9 20.52 -18.41 3.58
N ASP A 10 19.95 -19.61 3.42
CA ASP A 10 20.29 -20.76 4.27
C ASP A 10 20.78 -21.88 3.33
N GLU A 11 22.06 -22.26 3.46
CA GLU A 11 22.72 -23.31 2.66
C GLU A 11 22.32 -24.74 3.08
N GLU A 12 21.30 -24.91 3.92
CA GLU A 12 20.92 -26.21 4.50
C GLU A 12 19.62 -26.81 3.93
N TYR A 13 19.21 -26.39 2.73
CA TYR A 13 18.14 -27.04 1.97
C TYR A 13 18.64 -27.45 0.57
N ALA A 14 19.61 -28.37 0.57
CA ALA A 14 19.81 -29.23 -0.58
C ALA A 14 18.66 -30.25 -0.59
N GLU A 15 17.86 -30.19 -1.65
CA GLU A 15 16.77 -31.10 -2.02
C GLU A 15 15.37 -30.81 -1.44
N ALA A 16 14.45 -30.64 -2.41
CA ALA A 16 13.00 -30.41 -2.30
C ALA A 16 12.54 -28.94 -2.20
N THR A 17 11.74 -28.56 -3.21
CA THR A 17 11.17 -27.25 -3.55
C THR A 17 12.16 -26.20 -4.06
N GLN A 18 12.03 -25.90 -5.35
CA GLN A 18 12.53 -24.69 -5.99
C GLN A 18 12.32 -23.50 -5.05
N ALA A 19 13.38 -23.11 -4.37
CA ALA A 19 13.38 -21.98 -3.47
C ALA A 19 13.03 -20.75 -4.30
N THR A 20 11.78 -20.31 -4.18
CA THR A 20 11.25 -19.04 -4.67
C THR A 20 11.96 -17.93 -3.90
N SER A 21 13.20 -17.68 -4.29
CA SER A 21 13.95 -16.50 -3.91
C SER A 21 13.05 -15.27 -4.10
N MET A 22 13.05 -14.34 -3.14
CA MET A 22 12.33 -13.06 -3.25
C MET A 22 13.07 -12.05 -4.16
N ILE A 23 14.29 -12.38 -4.60
CA ILE A 23 15.16 -11.60 -5.49
C ILE A 23 14.57 -11.33 -6.90
N PRO A 24 13.77 -12.22 -7.54
CA PRO A 24 13.24 -12.03 -8.90
C PRO A 24 12.35 -10.79 -9.07
N TYR A 25 11.89 -10.18 -7.97
CA TYR A 25 10.97 -9.04 -8.00
C TYR A 25 11.63 -7.72 -7.65
N ILE A 26 12.95 -7.68 -7.47
CA ILE A 26 13.64 -6.43 -7.14
C ILE A 26 13.45 -5.38 -8.24
N HIS A 27 13.43 -5.79 -9.52
CA HIS A 27 13.15 -4.89 -10.64
C HIS A 27 11.74 -4.30 -10.56
N GLU A 28 10.74 -5.11 -10.23
CA GLU A 28 9.36 -4.65 -10.08
C GLU A 28 9.17 -3.80 -8.83
N GLN A 29 9.88 -4.09 -7.74
CA GLN A 29 9.93 -3.25 -6.55
C GLN A 29 10.60 -1.90 -6.82
N ILE A 30 11.69 -1.87 -7.62
CA ILE A 30 12.34 -0.63 -8.05
C ILE A 30 11.40 0.18 -8.95
N ARG A 31 10.73 -0.46 -9.92
CA ARG A 31 9.76 0.21 -10.80
C ARG A 31 8.65 0.86 -9.98
N LEU A 32 8.09 0.14 -9.01
CA LEU A 32 7.07 0.68 -8.12
C LEU A 32 7.61 1.81 -7.23
N SER A 33 8.82 1.68 -6.70
CA SER A 33 9.46 2.71 -5.88
C SER A 33 9.61 4.03 -6.65
N ARG A 34 9.95 3.97 -7.94
CA ARG A 34 10.01 5.16 -8.82
C ARG A 34 8.66 5.82 -9.04
N VAL A 35 7.60 5.02 -9.18
CA VAL A 35 6.23 5.55 -9.29
C VAL A 35 5.84 6.27 -7.99
N ILE A 36 6.11 5.67 -6.83
CA ILE A 36 5.86 6.27 -5.51
C ILE A 36 6.67 7.55 -5.33
N GLU A 37 7.96 7.52 -5.69
CA GLU A 37 8.84 8.69 -5.60
C GLU A 37 8.29 9.83 -6.46
N THR A 38 7.91 9.56 -7.70
CA THR A 38 7.32 10.55 -8.63
C THR A 38 6.04 11.13 -8.04
N MET A 39 5.19 10.27 -7.49
CA MET A 39 3.95 10.68 -6.85
C MET A 39 4.19 11.61 -5.65
N LEU A 40 5.12 11.27 -4.75
CA LEU A 40 5.43 12.06 -3.57
C LEU A 40 6.18 13.36 -3.90
N SER A 41 7.08 13.33 -4.88
CA SER A 41 7.94 14.47 -5.25
C SER A 41 7.27 15.46 -6.21
N ILE A 42 6.32 15.00 -7.02
CA ILE A 42 5.66 15.82 -8.05
C ILE A 42 4.20 16.07 -7.71
N LEU A 43 3.40 15.03 -7.47
CA LEU A 43 1.95 15.16 -7.37
C LEU A 43 1.51 15.72 -6.01
N PHE A 44 2.06 15.17 -4.92
CA PHE A 44 1.74 15.57 -3.54
C PHE A 44 2.76 16.49 -2.89
N SER A 45 3.79 16.90 -3.62
CA SER A 45 4.81 17.80 -3.09
C SER A 45 4.21 19.20 -2.90
N PRO A 46 4.33 19.80 -1.70
CA PRO A 46 3.94 21.19 -1.46
C PRO A 46 4.73 22.19 -2.31
N ARG A 47 5.89 21.77 -2.85
CA ARG A 47 6.76 22.59 -3.69
C ARG A 47 6.48 22.42 -5.19
N SER A 48 5.50 21.59 -5.55
CA SER A 48 5.13 21.36 -6.94
C SER A 48 4.47 22.61 -7.55
N ASN A 49 5.04 23.11 -8.64
CA ASN A 49 4.52 24.23 -9.41
C ASN A 49 3.62 23.79 -10.58
N LEU A 50 3.18 22.52 -10.60
CA LEU A 50 2.29 22.02 -11.64
C LEU A 50 0.94 22.75 -11.61
N ASP A 51 0.50 23.23 -12.77
CA ASP A 51 -0.85 23.72 -12.98
C ASP A 51 -1.87 22.56 -12.92
N SER A 52 -3.16 22.90 -12.91
CA SER A 52 -4.23 21.91 -12.75
C SER A 52 -4.27 20.88 -13.88
N VAL A 53 -3.96 21.31 -15.11
CA VAL A 53 -3.95 20.44 -16.29
C VAL A 53 -2.75 19.50 -16.25
N SER A 54 -1.53 20.00 -16.02
CA SER A 54 -0.33 19.16 -15.95
C SER A 54 -0.38 18.20 -14.77
N ARG A 55 -0.98 18.62 -13.64
CA ARG A 55 -1.23 17.74 -12.49
C ARG A 55 -2.15 16.58 -12.86
N ARG A 56 -3.21 16.82 -13.63
CA ARG A 56 -4.11 15.78 -14.11
C ARG A 56 -3.41 14.82 -15.08
N VAL A 57 -2.65 15.34 -16.04
CA VAL A 57 -1.87 14.51 -16.97
C VAL A 57 -0.84 13.65 -16.24
N CYS A 58 -0.12 14.24 -15.27
CA CYS A 58 0.82 13.51 -14.42
C CYS A 58 0.12 12.37 -13.66
N PHE A 59 -1.04 12.65 -13.07
CA PHE A 59 -1.87 11.66 -12.39
C PHE A 59 -2.32 10.51 -13.32
N ASP A 60 -2.81 10.82 -14.51
CA ASP A 60 -3.25 9.81 -15.49
C ASP A 60 -2.08 8.92 -15.93
N ASN A 61 -0.91 9.51 -16.17
CA ASN A 61 0.31 8.78 -16.48
C ASN A 61 0.72 7.84 -15.34
N LEU A 62 0.71 8.30 -14.09
CA LEU A 62 1.02 7.47 -12.91
C LEU A 62 0.04 6.30 -12.77
N ASN A 63 -1.27 6.52 -13.01
CA ASN A 63 -2.24 5.44 -13.02
C ASN A 63 -1.98 4.41 -14.13
N LEU A 64 -1.59 4.86 -15.33
CA LEU A 64 -1.21 3.97 -16.43
C LEU A 64 0.04 3.14 -16.06
N GLU A 65 1.07 3.77 -15.48
CA GLU A 65 2.27 3.07 -15.03
C GLU A 65 1.98 2.04 -13.95
N LEU A 66 1.14 2.36 -12.96
CA LEU A 66 0.71 1.40 -11.94
C LEU A 66 -0.07 0.22 -12.53
N ASN A 67 -0.97 0.48 -13.48
CA ASN A 67 -1.70 -0.59 -14.13
C ASN A 67 -0.74 -1.48 -14.94
N ARG A 68 0.19 -0.90 -15.71
CA ARG A 68 1.21 -1.67 -16.45
C ARG A 68 2.09 -2.48 -15.52
N TRP A 69 2.49 -1.90 -14.39
CA TRP A 69 3.24 -2.59 -13.34
C TRP A 69 2.45 -3.80 -12.81
N ARG A 70 1.18 -3.60 -12.44
CA ARG A 70 0.29 -4.66 -11.96
C ARG A 70 0.19 -5.82 -12.95
N GLU A 71 -0.05 -5.51 -14.23
CA GLU A 71 -0.19 -6.54 -15.26
C GLU A 71 1.12 -7.28 -15.56
N SER A 72 2.27 -6.66 -15.27
CA SER A 72 3.60 -7.28 -15.46
C SER A 72 4.02 -8.24 -14.33
N LEU A 73 3.27 -8.30 -13.23
CA LEU A 73 3.56 -9.25 -12.16
C LEU A 73 3.24 -10.68 -12.62
N PRO A 74 4.01 -11.71 -12.21
CA PRO A 74 3.65 -13.10 -12.48
C PRO A 74 2.39 -13.50 -11.71
N ASP A 75 1.71 -14.56 -12.14
CA ASP A 75 0.39 -14.91 -11.60
C ASP A 75 0.41 -15.16 -10.09
N PHE A 76 1.46 -15.75 -9.54
CA PHE A 76 1.52 -15.95 -8.09
C PHE A 76 1.70 -14.65 -7.29
N ALA A 77 2.20 -13.57 -7.92
CA ALA A 77 2.39 -12.25 -7.31
C ALA A 77 1.28 -11.26 -7.67
N LYS A 78 0.50 -11.54 -8.71
CA LYS A 78 -0.75 -10.83 -9.01
C LYS A 78 -1.73 -11.02 -7.85
N TRP A 79 -2.53 -9.97 -7.63
CA TRP A 79 -3.57 -9.95 -6.61
C TRP A 79 -4.73 -10.86 -6.99
N HIS A 80 -4.58 -12.16 -6.74
CA HIS A 80 -5.65 -13.14 -6.80
C HIS A 80 -6.07 -13.39 -5.37
N LYS A 81 -7.16 -12.74 -4.91
CA LYS A 81 -7.78 -12.89 -3.58
C LYS A 81 -7.18 -14.05 -2.79
N TRP A 82 -6.15 -13.72 -2.01
CA TRP A 82 -5.27 -14.70 -1.39
C TRP A 82 -6.11 -15.66 -0.54
N GLY A 83 -6.16 -16.92 -0.96
CA GLY A 83 -6.77 -17.98 -0.17
C GLY A 83 -5.96 -18.22 1.10
N SER A 84 -6.54 -18.96 2.05
CA SER A 84 -6.00 -19.22 3.39
C SER A 84 -4.56 -19.78 3.41
N SER A 85 -4.06 -20.31 2.29
CA SER A 85 -2.73 -20.91 2.12
C SER A 85 -1.70 -20.02 1.43
N SER A 86 -2.09 -18.87 0.87
CA SER A 86 -1.15 -17.98 0.15
C SER A 86 -0.54 -16.93 1.07
N LYS A 87 0.79 -16.80 0.98
CA LYS A 87 1.59 -15.89 1.80
C LYS A 87 1.69 -14.53 1.11
N PRO A 88 1.26 -13.43 1.76
CA PRO A 88 1.47 -12.10 1.24
C PRO A 88 2.90 -11.77 0.86
N ILE A 89 3.12 -11.26 -0.34
CA ILE A 89 4.37 -10.56 -0.65
C ILE A 89 4.18 -9.10 -0.21
N PRO A 90 5.01 -8.57 0.72
CA PRO A 90 4.89 -7.19 1.22
C PRO A 90 4.91 -6.11 0.13
N GLY A 91 5.56 -6.37 -1.01
CA GLY A 91 5.57 -5.46 -2.17
C GLY A 91 4.20 -5.26 -2.84
N VAL A 92 3.25 -6.18 -2.65
CA VAL A 92 1.89 -6.03 -3.18
C VAL A 92 1.09 -4.97 -2.43
N LEU A 93 1.43 -4.67 -1.16
CA LEU A 93 0.81 -3.55 -0.43
C LEU A 93 1.18 -2.19 -1.01
N ALA A 94 2.37 -2.07 -1.59
CA ALA A 94 2.78 -0.88 -2.31
C ALA A 94 1.95 -0.68 -3.62
N LEU A 95 1.20 -1.67 -4.12
CA LEU A 95 0.21 -1.50 -5.21
C LEU A 95 -0.93 -0.56 -4.81
N HIS A 96 -1.28 -0.48 -3.51
CA HIS A 96 -2.38 0.37 -3.04
C HIS A 96 -2.02 1.86 -2.94
N VAL A 97 -0.87 2.26 -3.51
CA VAL A 97 -0.54 3.63 -3.88
C VAL A 97 -1.64 4.27 -4.75
N ARG A 98 -2.47 3.45 -5.42
CA ARG A 98 -3.73 3.88 -6.06
C ARG A 98 -4.67 4.64 -5.12
N ILE A 99 -4.70 4.35 -3.81
CA ILE A 99 -5.52 5.10 -2.85
C ILE A 99 -5.07 6.54 -2.80
N ALA A 100 -3.78 6.77 -2.52
CA ALA A 100 -3.30 8.13 -2.36
C ALA A 100 -3.41 8.90 -3.67
N LEU A 101 -3.26 8.24 -4.83
CA LEU A 101 -3.58 8.85 -6.11
C LEU A 101 -5.05 9.30 -6.17
N ASN A 102 -6.00 8.37 -6.02
CA ASN A 102 -7.40 8.64 -6.32
C ASN A 102 -8.14 9.40 -5.20
N TYR A 103 -7.58 9.47 -3.98
CA TYR A 103 -8.20 10.07 -2.81
C TYR A 103 -8.51 11.56 -3.01
N ASP A 104 -7.53 12.37 -3.40
CA ASP A 104 -7.74 13.83 -3.53
C ASP A 104 -8.75 14.15 -4.63
N GLN A 105 -8.77 13.39 -5.73
CA GLN A 105 -9.78 13.56 -6.78
C GLN A 105 -11.17 13.14 -6.30
N ALA A 106 -11.29 12.01 -5.60
CA ALA A 106 -12.56 11.57 -5.02
C ALA A 106 -13.09 12.54 -3.96
N ALA A 107 -12.21 13.13 -3.15
CA ALA A 107 -12.58 14.10 -2.11
C ALA A 107 -12.90 15.50 -2.67
N ALA A 108 -12.25 15.92 -3.77
CA ALA A 108 -12.44 17.24 -4.37
C ALA A 108 -13.57 17.30 -5.40
N SER A 109 -13.94 16.18 -6.04
CA SER A 109 -15.01 16.15 -7.04
C SER A 109 -16.39 16.27 -6.40
N ARG A 110 -17.24 17.16 -6.93
CA ARG A 110 -18.64 17.34 -6.50
C ARG A 110 -19.58 16.91 -7.63
N GLY A 111 -20.17 15.74 -7.51
CA GLY A 111 -21.21 15.19 -8.37
C GLY A 111 -20.71 14.64 -9.71
N GLY A 112 -20.85 13.32 -9.94
CA GLY A 112 -20.80 12.71 -11.27
C GLY A 112 -20.41 11.23 -11.30
N ASN A 113 -20.58 10.57 -12.44
CA ASN A 113 -20.18 9.15 -12.65
C ASN A 113 -18.68 8.92 -12.41
N THR A 114 -17.83 9.91 -12.71
CA THR A 114 -16.39 9.84 -12.45
C THR A 114 -16.08 9.85 -10.95
N GLU A 115 -16.82 10.63 -10.15
CA GLU A 115 -16.68 10.64 -8.68
C GLU A 115 -17.00 9.27 -8.10
N GLU A 116 -18.13 8.67 -8.52
CA GLU A 116 -18.58 7.38 -8.03
C GLU A 116 -17.55 6.27 -8.31
N LYS A 117 -16.94 6.27 -9.49
CA LYS A 117 -15.84 5.35 -9.85
C LYS A 117 -14.59 5.56 -8.98
N LEU A 118 -14.16 6.82 -8.79
CA LEU A 118 -12.99 7.15 -7.97
C LEU A 118 -13.21 6.77 -6.50
N ARG A 119 -14.42 7.02 -5.98
CA ARG A 119 -14.84 6.61 -4.64
C ARG A 119 -14.84 5.10 -4.51
N LEU A 120 -15.39 4.37 -5.48
CA LEU A 120 -15.38 2.91 -5.49
C LEU A 120 -13.94 2.37 -5.47
N TYR A 121 -13.03 2.93 -6.27
CA TYR A 121 -11.61 2.54 -6.24
C TYR A 121 -10.97 2.73 -4.86
N CYS A 122 -11.28 3.84 -4.18
CA CYS A 122 -10.78 4.09 -2.83
C CYS A 122 -11.36 3.09 -1.83
N ILE A 123 -12.67 2.83 -1.85
CA ILE A 123 -13.35 1.87 -0.97
C ILE A 123 -12.76 0.46 -1.15
N THR A 124 -12.69 -0.03 -2.40
CA THR A 124 -12.13 -1.36 -2.69
C THR A 124 -10.69 -1.47 -2.20
N SER A 125 -9.89 -0.42 -2.42
CA SER A 125 -8.49 -0.44 -1.97
C SER A 125 -8.36 -0.39 -0.44
N VAL A 126 -9.26 0.31 0.28
CA VAL A 126 -9.31 0.29 1.76
C VAL A 126 -9.57 -1.13 2.27
N GLN A 127 -10.52 -1.84 1.65
CA GLN A 127 -10.86 -3.22 1.99
C GLN A 127 -9.70 -4.17 1.72
N ASP A 128 -9.04 -4.01 0.57
CA ASP A 128 -7.87 -4.80 0.20
C ASP A 128 -6.70 -4.58 1.19
N ILE A 129 -6.36 -3.33 1.54
CA ILE A 129 -5.34 -3.02 2.56
C ILE A 129 -5.71 -3.63 3.92
N THR A 130 -6.98 -3.56 4.30
CA THR A 130 -7.47 -4.13 5.56
C THR A 130 -7.28 -5.65 5.57
N SER A 131 -7.65 -6.33 4.49
CA SER A 131 -7.45 -7.78 4.32
C SER A 131 -5.96 -8.17 4.33
N LEU A 132 -5.12 -7.37 3.70
CA LEU A 132 -3.67 -7.53 3.67
C LEU A 132 -3.04 -7.44 5.06
N LEU A 133 -3.41 -6.41 5.81
CA LEU A 133 -2.94 -6.21 7.18
C LEU A 133 -3.42 -7.33 8.10
N ARG A 134 -4.68 -7.76 7.97
CA ARG A 134 -5.23 -8.93 8.70
C ARG A 134 -4.39 -10.18 8.44
N THR A 135 -4.13 -10.47 7.16
CA THR A 135 -3.39 -11.66 6.73
C THR A 135 -1.92 -11.62 7.17
N TYR A 136 -1.25 -10.48 6.99
CA TYR A 136 0.15 -10.37 7.41
C TYR A 136 0.31 -10.46 8.93
N ARG A 137 -0.58 -9.78 9.67
CA ARG A 137 -0.61 -9.86 11.13
C ARG A 137 -0.78 -11.30 11.62
N SER A 138 -1.70 -12.07 11.03
CA SER A 138 -1.96 -13.44 11.46
C SER A 138 -0.80 -14.40 11.13
N GLN A 139 -0.07 -14.16 10.04
CA GLN A 139 1.02 -15.02 9.60
C GLN A 139 2.38 -14.67 10.20
N TYR A 140 2.68 -13.38 10.39
CA TYR A 140 4.02 -12.88 10.73
C TYR A 140 4.07 -11.96 11.95
N GLY A 141 2.91 -11.52 12.47
CA GLY A 141 2.85 -10.40 13.40
C GLY A 141 3.26 -9.07 12.74
N LEU A 142 3.33 -7.99 13.51
CA LEU A 142 3.58 -6.63 12.98
C LEU A 142 4.85 -5.97 13.50
N GLN A 143 5.57 -6.65 14.39
CA GLN A 143 6.81 -6.16 14.99
C GLN A 143 7.91 -5.94 13.94
N HIS A 144 7.81 -6.62 12.79
CA HIS A 144 8.75 -6.52 11.67
C HIS A 144 8.07 -6.09 10.37
N ALA A 145 6.88 -5.48 10.45
CA ALA A 145 6.18 -5.02 9.27
C ALA A 145 7.03 -3.96 8.53
N PRO A 146 7.12 -3.97 7.20
CA PRO A 146 7.82 -2.94 6.46
C PRO A 146 7.14 -1.56 6.57
N LEU A 147 7.90 -0.46 6.45
CA LEU A 147 7.39 0.92 6.56
C LEU A 147 6.20 1.21 5.62
N VAL A 148 6.13 0.53 4.46
CA VAL A 148 5.01 0.69 3.52
C VAL A 148 3.66 0.26 4.11
N PHE A 149 3.64 -0.61 5.12
CA PHE A 149 2.42 -0.96 5.86
C PHE A 149 1.88 0.24 6.64
N VAL A 150 2.77 1.05 7.22
CA VAL A 150 2.38 2.29 7.90
C VAL A 150 1.78 3.25 6.88
N TYR A 151 2.45 3.48 5.75
CA TYR A 151 1.93 4.36 4.70
C TYR A 151 0.56 3.91 4.19
N GLY A 152 0.41 2.62 3.86
CA GLY A 152 -0.85 2.05 3.40
C GLY A 152 -1.97 2.18 4.43
N ALA A 153 -1.71 1.85 5.70
CA ALA A 153 -2.69 1.96 6.77
C ALA A 153 -3.16 3.40 7.00
N VAL A 154 -2.24 4.37 6.92
CA VAL A 154 -2.58 5.80 7.04
C VAL A 154 -3.46 6.26 5.89
N GLN A 155 -3.11 5.95 4.63
CA GLN A 155 -3.91 6.37 3.48
C GLN A 155 -5.28 5.67 3.46
N ALA A 156 -5.33 4.40 3.83
CA ALA A 156 -6.57 3.66 3.99
C ALA A 156 -7.45 4.28 5.09
N SER A 157 -6.88 4.62 6.25
CA SER A 157 -7.62 5.23 7.35
C SER A 157 -8.21 6.58 6.97
N ARG A 158 -7.43 7.43 6.27
CA ARG A 158 -7.92 8.71 5.73
C ARG A 158 -9.08 8.53 4.75
N SER A 159 -8.98 7.54 3.87
CA SER A 159 -10.03 7.20 2.90
C SER A 159 -11.27 6.64 3.58
N ALA A 160 -11.10 5.71 4.52
CA ALA A 160 -12.17 5.13 5.30
C ALA A 160 -12.96 6.20 6.08
N LYS A 161 -12.25 7.13 6.74
CA LYS A 161 -12.86 8.27 7.43
C LYS A 161 -13.62 9.18 6.47
N ALA A 162 -13.02 9.54 5.33
CA ALA A 162 -13.65 10.43 4.35
C ALA A 162 -14.92 9.83 3.71
N PHE A 163 -14.97 8.51 3.51
CA PHE A 163 -16.08 7.85 2.82
C PHE A 163 -17.09 7.14 3.76
N GLY A 164 -16.88 7.24 5.08
CA GLY A 164 -17.80 6.70 6.10
C GLY A 164 -17.70 5.19 6.32
N ILE A 165 -16.53 4.59 6.09
CA ILE A 165 -16.28 3.15 6.23
C ILE A 165 -15.83 2.86 7.69
N THR A 166 -16.79 2.63 8.59
CA THR A 166 -16.53 2.62 10.04
C THR A 166 -15.75 1.42 10.54
N GLU A 167 -16.07 0.20 10.09
CA GLU A 167 -15.41 -1.03 10.56
C GLU A 167 -13.92 -1.03 10.18
N GLU A 168 -13.62 -0.80 8.90
CA GLU A 168 -12.26 -0.73 8.39
C GLU A 168 -11.48 0.42 9.02
N SER A 169 -12.12 1.58 9.26
CA SER A 169 -11.48 2.70 9.95
C SER A 169 -11.01 2.34 11.36
N GLN A 170 -11.89 1.72 12.16
CA GLN A 170 -11.55 1.28 13.52
C GLN A 170 -10.43 0.23 13.51
N TYR A 171 -10.53 -0.74 12.61
CA TYR A 171 -9.50 -1.77 12.45
C TYR A 171 -8.15 -1.15 12.08
N LEU A 172 -8.11 -0.25 11.09
CA LEU A 172 -6.87 0.39 10.63
C LEU A 172 -6.21 1.25 11.73
N ILE A 173 -7.01 1.93 12.56
CA ILE A 173 -6.50 2.68 13.72
C ILE A 173 -5.87 1.72 14.74
N GLN A 174 -6.54 0.61 15.06
CA GLN A 174 -5.96 -0.43 15.92
C GLN A 174 -4.63 -0.95 15.34
N MET A 175 -4.58 -1.17 14.02
CA MET A 175 -3.38 -1.66 13.35
C MET A 175 -2.21 -0.67 13.41
N LEU A 176 -2.46 0.62 13.24
CA LEU A 176 -1.46 1.67 13.43
C LEU A 176 -0.94 1.66 14.88
N GLY A 177 -1.79 1.35 15.85
CA GLY A 177 -1.41 1.19 17.26
C GLY A 177 -0.38 0.08 17.45
N GLU A 178 -0.64 -1.08 16.85
CA GLU A 178 0.29 -2.22 16.91
C GLU A 178 1.60 -1.94 16.14
N LEU A 179 1.50 -1.31 14.96
CA LEU A 179 2.66 -0.88 14.17
C LEU A 179 3.53 0.17 14.87
N SER A 180 3.00 0.89 15.87
CA SER A 180 3.76 1.90 16.63
C SER A 180 4.88 1.31 17.49
N SER A 181 4.83 0.00 17.76
CA SER A 181 5.91 -0.73 18.43
C SER A 181 7.16 -0.88 17.54
N ALA A 182 6.97 -1.00 16.23
CA ALA A 182 8.04 -1.14 15.24
C ALA A 182 8.43 0.20 14.60
N TRP A 183 7.46 1.08 14.37
CA TRP A 183 7.64 2.36 13.69
C TRP A 183 7.10 3.51 14.53
N GLY A 184 8.01 4.33 15.07
CA GLY A 184 7.64 5.55 15.81
C GLY A 184 6.74 6.50 15.00
N LEU A 185 6.88 6.49 13.66
CA LEU A 185 6.02 7.26 12.76
C LEU A 185 4.53 6.94 12.93
N SER A 186 4.17 5.68 13.18
CA SER A 186 2.76 5.29 13.39
C SER A 186 2.18 5.98 14.63
N ARG A 187 2.99 6.21 15.67
CA ARG A 187 2.59 6.93 16.89
C ARG A 187 2.29 8.40 16.60
N GLU A 188 3.18 9.05 15.85
CA GLU A 188 2.99 10.45 15.41
C GLU A 188 1.73 10.61 14.57
N VAL A 189 1.44 9.65 13.69
CA VAL A 189 0.22 9.68 12.88
C VAL A 189 -1.02 9.44 13.73
N LEU A 190 -1.00 8.49 14.68
CA LEU A 190 -2.13 8.26 15.58
C LEU A 190 -2.50 9.50 16.40
N ALA A 191 -1.50 10.23 16.93
CA ALA A 191 -1.74 11.48 17.63
C ALA A 191 -2.54 12.46 16.76
N ARG A 192 -2.13 12.64 15.50
CA ARG A 192 -2.81 13.53 14.55
C ARG A 192 -4.17 13.01 14.06
N VAL A 193 -4.37 11.69 14.03
CA VAL A 193 -5.63 11.07 13.59
C VAL A 193 -6.67 11.10 14.73
N TRP A 194 -6.24 11.01 15.99
CA TRP A 194 -7.10 11.14 17.17
C TRP A 194 -7.40 12.59 17.57
N ASP A 195 -6.52 13.54 17.27
CA ASP A 195 -6.73 14.98 17.54
C ASP A 195 -7.64 15.68 16.50
N CYS A 196 -8.34 14.94 15.63
CA CYS A 196 -9.22 15.46 14.56
C CYS A 196 -10.60 14.80 14.53
#